data_AF-A0A4Z0R1G9-F1
#
_entry.id   AF-A0A4Z0R1G9-F1
#
_cell.length_a   1.000
_cell.length_b   1.000
_cell.length_c   1.000
_cell.angle_alpha   90.00
_cell.angle_beta   90.00
_cell.angle_gamma   90.00
#
_symmetry.space_group_name_H-M   'P 1'
#
loop_
_entity.id
_entity.type
_entity.pdbx_description
1 polymer ?
#
loop_
_entity_poly.entity_id
_entity_poly.type
_entity_poly.pdbx_seq_one_letter_code
_entity_poly.pdbx_strand_id
1 'polypeptide(L)' 'MTLRSAREMNGYSMEDIAVVCGITVEDVKMYEEDTRKMPFDLAKKAKRLFRINIEQIFVGLESEYVKNHR' A
#
# COMPACT_ATOMS: atom_id res chain seq x y z
N MET A 1 -9.22 -4.99 -0.82
CA MET A 1 -7.88 -5.63 -0.72
C MET A 1 -6.96 -4.72 0.11
N THR A 2 -5.88 -5.26 0.69
CA THR A 2 -4.90 -4.43 1.43
C THR A 2 -3.86 -3.85 0.46
N LEU A 3 -3.13 -2.83 0.92
CA LEU A 3 -2.01 -2.27 0.15
C LEU A 3 -0.90 -3.31 -0.07
N ARG A 4 -0.64 -4.16 0.92
CA ARG A 4 0.30 -5.28 0.80
C ARG A 4 -0.12 -6.26 -0.29
N SER A 5 -1.37 -6.73 -0.25
CA SER A 5 -1.88 -7.66 -1.26
C SER A 5 -1.80 -7.05 -2.66
N ALA A 6 -2.12 -5.76 -2.79
CA ALA A 6 -1.97 -5.02 -4.03
C ALA A 6 -0.53 -5.01 -4.57
N ARG A 7 0.47 -4.78 -3.70
CA ARG A 7 1.88 -4.83 -4.07
C ARG A 7 2.29 -6.23 -4.52
N GLU A 8 1.96 -7.24 -3.73
CA GLU A 8 2.33 -8.64 -3.99
C GLU A 8 1.68 -9.18 -5.26
N MET A 9 0.40 -8.86 -5.50
CA MET A 9 -0.31 -9.24 -6.73
C MET A 9 0.33 -8.64 -7.99
N ASN A 10 0.99 -7.48 -7.87
CA ASN A 10 1.72 -6.85 -8.96
C ASN A 10 3.19 -7.29 -9.04
N GLY A 11 3.64 -8.20 -8.16
CA GLY A 11 5.01 -8.74 -8.19
C GLY A 11 6.09 -7.77 -7.70
N TYR A 12 5.73 -6.70 -6.98
CA TYR A 12 6.71 -5.74 -6.46
C TYR A 12 7.21 -6.13 -5.07
N SER A 13 8.51 -5.98 -4.84
CA SER A 13 9.09 -6.01 -3.49
C SER A 13 8.86 -4.68 -2.76
N MET A 14 9.10 -4.65 -1.44
CA MET A 14 9.00 -3.38 -0.70
C MET A 14 10.10 -2.40 -1.15
N GLU A 15 11.27 -2.94 -1.48
CA GLU A 15 12.43 -2.23 -1.99
C GLU A 15 12.12 -1.54 -3.33
N ASP A 16 11.43 -2.22 -4.24
CA ASP A 16 11.00 -1.63 -5.51
C ASP A 16 10.11 -0.41 -5.29
N ILE A 17 9.15 -0.52 -4.36
CA ILE A 17 8.25 0.59 -4.03
C ILE A 17 9.00 1.73 -3.35
N ALA A 18 9.90 1.42 -2.43
CA ALA A 18 10.74 2.41 -1.76
C ALA A 18 11.54 3.24 -2.78
N VAL A 19 12.21 2.57 -3.73
CA VAL A 19 12.98 3.20 -4.81
C VAL A 19 12.10 4.08 -5.70
N VAL A 20 10.97 3.55 -6.20
CA VAL A 20 10.12 4.30 -7.14
C VAL A 20 9.43 5.48 -6.47
N CYS A 21 9.01 5.32 -5.22
CA CYS A 21 8.31 6.36 -4.48
C CYS A 21 9.27 7.40 -3.87
N GLY A 22 10.55 7.07 -3.73
CA GLY A 22 11.55 7.90 -3.06
C GLY A 22 11.36 7.95 -1.55
N ILE A 23 11.04 6.80 -0.94
CA ILE A 23 10.79 6.61 0.49
C ILE A 23 11.62 5.44 1.03
N THR A 24 11.61 5.22 2.34
CA THR A 24 12.30 4.07 2.94
C THR A 24 11.44 2.79 2.90
N VAL A 25 12.05 1.63 3.09
CA VAL A 25 11.32 0.35 3.21
C VAL A 25 10.45 0.34 4.47
N GLU A 26 10.92 0.99 5.53
CA GLU A 26 10.19 1.20 6.79
C GLU A 26 8.91 2.02 6.56
N ASP A 27 8.98 3.06 5.72
CA ASP A 27 7.81 3.83 5.31
C ASP A 27 6.80 2.95 4.56
N VAL A 28 7.27 2.12 3.61
CA VAL A 28 6.41 1.18 2.87
C VAL A 28 5.69 0.25 3.85
N LYS A 29 6.42 -0.35 4.78
CA LYS A 29 5.86 -1.23 5.80
C LYS A 29 4.82 -0.51 6.67
N MET A 30 5.14 0.69 7.15
CA MET A 30 4.23 1.51 7.95
C MET A 30 2.93 1.80 7.20
N TYR A 31 3.01 2.12 5.90
CA TYR A 31 1.83 2.42 5.10
C TYR A 31 1.01 1.18 4.74
N GLU A 32 1.64 0.01 4.61
CA GLU A 32 0.92 -1.25 4.47
C GLU A 32 0.13 -1.60 5.73
N GLU A 33 0.73 -1.37 6.91
CA GLU A 33 0.08 -1.62 8.20
C GLU A 33 -1.03 -0.61 8.50
N ASP A 34 -0.80 0.67 8.20
CA ASP A 34 -1.73 1.77 8.42
C ASP A 34 -1.74 2.74 7.24
N THR A 35 -2.64 2.47 6.30
CA THR A 35 -2.80 3.29 5.08
C THR A 35 -3.26 4.72 5.37
N ARG A 36 -3.81 5.00 6.56
CA ARG A 36 -4.23 6.37 6.96
C ARG A 36 -3.02 7.29 7.16
N LYS A 37 -1.83 6.73 7.39
CA LYS A 37 -0.58 7.48 7.52
C LYS A 37 0.04 7.84 6.17
N MET A 38 -0.46 7.29 5.07
CA MET A 38 0.09 7.52 3.74
C MET A 38 -0.21 8.94 3.25
N PRO A 39 0.81 9.74 2.87
CA PRO A 39 0.59 11.03 2.24
C PRO A 39 -0.17 10.90 0.91
N PHE A 40 -1.06 11.86 0.62
CA PHE A 40 -1.90 11.83 -0.58
C PHE A 40 -1.09 11.79 -1.90
N ASP A 41 0.04 12.49 -1.96
CA ASP A 41 0.90 12.47 -3.14
C ASP A 41 1.57 11.10 -3.36
N LEU A 42 1.86 10.39 -2.27
CA LEU A 42 2.37 9.03 -2.33
C LEU A 42 1.28 8.05 -2.76
N ALA A 43 0.05 8.22 -2.27
CA ALA A 43 -1.11 7.44 -2.70
C ALA A 43 -1.38 7.59 -4.22
N LYS A 44 -1.19 8.79 -4.79
CA LYS A 44 -1.25 9.02 -6.25
C LYS A 44 -0.14 8.30 -7.01
N LYS A 45 1.09 8.27 -6.49
CA LYS A 45 2.21 7.52 -7.09
C LYS A 45 1.93 6.02 -7.06
N ALA A 46 1.48 5.50 -5.92
CA ALA A 46 1.07 4.11 -5.75
C ALA A 46 -0.04 3.71 -6.74
N LYS A 47 -1.07 4.56 -6.94
CA LYS A 47 -2.12 4.32 -7.95
C LYS A 47 -1.54 4.11 -9.36
N ARG A 48 -0.53 4.89 -9.75
CA ARG A 48 0.14 4.74 -11.05
C ARG A 48 0.93 3.43 -11.15
N LEU A 49 1.56 3.01 -10.05
CA LEU A 49 2.41 1.82 -9.99
C LEU A 49 1.62 0.52 -10.03
N PHE A 50 0.61 0.41 -9.18
CA PHE A 50 -0.10 -0.84 -8.98
C PHE A 50 -1.19 -1.12 -10.03
N ARG A 51 -1.45 -0.17 -10.94
CA ARG A 51 -2.52 -0.25 -11.96
C ARG A 51 -3.89 -0.65 -11.41
N ILE A 52 -4.12 -0.42 -10.12
CA ILE A 52 -5.37 -0.69 -9.41
C ILE A 52 -6.07 0.61 -9.10
N ASN A 53 -7.40 0.54 -9.08
CA ASN A 53 -8.21 1.63 -8.58
C ASN A 53 -8.00 1.72 -7.08
N ILE A 54 -7.53 2.88 -6.61
CA ILE A 54 -7.29 3.13 -5.18
C ILE A 54 -8.56 2.92 -4.34
N GLU A 55 -9.73 3.06 -4.96
CA GLU A 55 -11.05 2.77 -4.40
C GLU A 55 -11.22 1.29 -3.98
N GLN A 56 -10.40 0.38 -4.51
CA GLN A 56 -10.40 -1.04 -4.16
C GLN A 56 -9.45 -1.36 -2.99
N ILE A 57 -8.58 -0.41 -2.63
CA ILE A 57 -7.67 -0.53 -1.49
C ILE A 57 -8.43 -0.10 -0.23
N PHE A 58 -8.38 -0.95 0.78
CA PHE A 58 -8.92 -0.63 2.09
C PHE A 58 -8.11 0.50 2.75
N VAL A 59 -8.80 1.54 3.22
CA VAL A 59 -8.21 2.64 3.98
C VAL A 59 -8.47 2.42 5.47
N GLY A 60 -7.42 2.16 6.23
CA GLY A 60 -7.50 1.79 7.65
C GLY A 60 -6.29 0.95 8.08
N LEU A 61 -6.42 0.29 9.23
CA LEU A 61 -5.43 -0.66 9.71
C LEU A 61 -5.57 -1.98 8.98
N GLU A 62 -4.47 -2.57 8.51
CA GLU A 62 -4.50 -3.87 7.83
C GLU A 62 -5.17 -4.94 8.69
N SER A 63 -4.91 -4.92 10.00
CA SER A 63 -5.54 -5.84 10.96
C SER A 63 -7.06 -5.73 11.03
N GLU A 64 -7.65 -4.56 10.76
CA GLU A 64 -9.11 -4.39 10.71
C GLU A 64 -9.69 -5.06 9.48
N TYR A 65 -9.01 -4.93 8.32
CA TYR A 65 -9.40 -5.62 7.11
C TYR A 65 -9.37 -7.15 7.30
N VAL A 66 -8.28 -7.67 7.87
CA VAL A 66 -8.11 -9.11 8.11
C VAL A 66 -9.16 -9.64 9.08
N LYS A 67 -9.49 -8.93 10.17
CA LYS A 67 -10.53 -9.34 11.13
C LYS A 67 -11.92 -9.42 10.51
N ASN A 68 -12.26 -8.47 9.65
CA ASN A 68 -13.60 -8.38 9.04
C ASN A 68 -13.80 -9.32 7.84
N HIS A 69 -12.73 -9.93 7.33
CA HIS A 69 -12.75 -10.85 6.19
C HIS A 69 -12.26 -12.25 6.57
N ARG A 70 -12.36 -12.59 7.85
CA ARG A 70 -12.07 -13.92 8.41
C ARG A 70 -13.37 -14.61 8.76
#